data_AF-A0A6P8XPF8-F1
#
_entry.id   AF-A0A6P8XPF8-F1
#
_cell.length_a   1.000
_cell.length_b   1.000
_cell.length_c   1.000
_cell.angle_alpha   90.00
_cell.angle_beta   90.00
_cell.angle_gamma   90.00
#
_symmetry.space_group_name_H-M   'P 1'
#
loop_
_entity.id
_entity.type
_entity.pdbx_description
1 polymer ?
#
loop_
_entity_poly.entity_id
_entity_poly.type
_entity_poly.pdbx_seq_one_letter_code
_entity_poly.pdbx_strand_id
1 'polypeptide(L)'
;MIDADIIKNKVRQYYNRVHNLEQVSDKKENGVEQMKRFQQRVLNLLKTHKVPYSTKEDEDTYEDYLLSDDENAAKTNGKNKKKQLRNKEADSSEDENVDERIASIKNKLRQKKRPTTEKQQKRREAKKLKRSKGVQKILQSSGKSLKNENVKQQKLKNGFVKLEKHVNGETEDSKEQIQPVKVQPVYNEEAKIVYSKIDFAANPGTKAKKSHQNPKEILKKLKDTRQHINELKEQGDTEKAAEIQNDIAWKKAFDKIEGKKVKDDTKLLQKAIKKRKVEKRVAKKKWTDRKEKVEHDIAKRQKKRQENLDKRSKDKKIKKLKKASKKGRIIAGY
;
A
#
# COMPACT_ATOMS: atom_id res chain seq x y z
N MET A 1 -52.44 -44.16 -48.31
CA MET A 1 -52.30 -42.69 -48.24
C MET A 1 -51.19 -42.39 -47.24
N ILE A 2 -50.05 -41.85 -47.68
CA ILE A 2 -48.97 -41.47 -46.76
C ILE A 2 -49.42 -40.18 -46.09
N ASP A 3 -49.57 -40.21 -44.76
CA ASP A 3 -50.19 -39.14 -43.98
C ASP A 3 -49.49 -37.80 -44.24
N ALA A 4 -50.27 -36.83 -44.70
CA ALA A 4 -49.80 -35.46 -44.98
C ALA A 4 -49.11 -34.81 -43.78
N ASP A 5 -49.43 -35.26 -42.57
CA ASP A 5 -48.83 -34.82 -41.32
C ASP A 5 -47.39 -35.31 -41.12
N ILE A 6 -47.04 -36.49 -41.64
CA ILE A 6 -45.66 -37.00 -41.60
C ILE A 6 -44.77 -36.16 -42.52
N ILE A 7 -45.27 -35.81 -43.70
CA ILE A 7 -44.55 -34.98 -44.67
C ILE A 7 -44.39 -33.56 -44.12
N LYS A 8 -45.45 -32.96 -43.56
CA LYS A 8 -45.37 -31.64 -42.91
C LYS A 8 -44.35 -31.62 -41.76
N ASN A 9 -44.31 -32.66 -40.93
CA ASN A 9 -43.34 -32.74 -39.85
C ASN A 9 -41.89 -32.88 -40.35
N LYS A 10 -41.65 -33.66 -41.41
CA LYS A 10 -40.32 -33.75 -42.02
C LYS A 10 -39.86 -32.44 -42.64
N VAL A 11 -40.75 -31.74 -43.36
CA VAL A 11 -40.46 -30.43 -43.95
C VAL A 11 -40.15 -29.40 -42.86
N ARG A 12 -40.92 -29.40 -41.77
CA ARG A 12 -40.69 -28.52 -40.61
C ARG A 12 -39.35 -28.81 -39.91
N GLN A 13 -38.99 -30.07 -39.75
CA GLN A 13 -37.69 -30.45 -39.17
C GLN A 13 -36.51 -30.06 -40.07
N TYR A 14 -36.66 -30.24 -41.39
CA TYR A 14 -35.65 -29.80 -42.36
C TYR A 14 -35.46 -28.29 -42.34
N TYR A 15 -36.57 -27.53 -42.35
CA TYR A 15 -36.54 -26.06 -42.27
C TYR A 15 -35.86 -25.57 -40.98
N ASN A 16 -36.19 -26.17 -39.84
CA ASN A 16 -35.58 -25.82 -38.55
C ASN A 16 -34.06 -26.12 -38.52
N ARG A 17 -33.61 -27.19 -39.18
CA ARG A 17 -32.20 -27.57 -39.29
C ARG A 17 -31.41 -26.62 -40.20
N VAL A 18 -31.98 -26.25 -41.36
CA VAL A 18 -31.34 -25.34 -42.32
C VAL A 18 -31.20 -23.93 -41.75
N HIS A 19 -32.16 -23.49 -40.94
CA HIS A 19 -32.15 -22.15 -40.35
C HIS A 19 -31.56 -22.08 -38.94
N ASN A 20 -30.96 -23.16 -38.42
CA ASN A 20 -30.40 -23.22 -37.05
C ASN A 20 -31.38 -22.74 -35.96
N LEU A 21 -32.68 -23.01 -36.16
CA LEU A 21 -33.77 -22.64 -35.24
C LEU A 21 -34.12 -23.79 -34.28
N GLU A 22 -33.28 -24.83 -34.18
CA GLU A 22 -33.32 -25.78 -33.07
C GLU A 22 -33.00 -25.03 -31.78
N GLN A 23 -34.08 -24.58 -31.13
CA GLN A 23 -34.20 -24.17 -29.75
C GLN A 23 -32.86 -24.03 -29.01
N VAL A 24 -32.40 -22.78 -28.91
CA VAL A 24 -31.99 -22.25 -27.62
C VAL A 24 -33.13 -22.55 -26.66
N SER A 25 -33.11 -23.75 -26.07
CA SER A 25 -33.97 -24.05 -24.95
C SER A 25 -33.46 -23.16 -23.83
N ASP A 26 -34.22 -22.14 -23.46
CA ASP A 26 -34.07 -21.38 -22.23
C ASP A 26 -34.36 -22.28 -21.02
N LYS A 27 -33.64 -23.40 -20.92
CA LYS A 27 -33.39 -24.02 -19.64
C LYS A 27 -32.37 -23.10 -19.00
N LYS A 28 -32.78 -22.34 -17.99
CA LYS A 28 -31.83 -21.67 -17.08
C LYS A 28 -30.88 -22.74 -16.58
N GLU A 29 -29.72 -22.87 -17.22
CA GLU A 29 -28.75 -23.89 -16.84
C GLU A 29 -28.43 -23.66 -15.37
N ASN A 30 -28.55 -24.72 -14.58
CA ASN A 30 -28.23 -24.63 -13.16
C ASN A 30 -26.80 -24.10 -13.07
N GLY A 31 -26.53 -23.09 -12.23
CA GLY A 31 -25.19 -22.50 -12.12
C GLY A 31 -24.10 -23.55 -11.82
N VAL A 32 -24.50 -24.67 -11.23
CA VAL A 32 -23.65 -25.86 -11.01
C VAL A 32 -23.23 -26.54 -12.32
N GLU A 33 -24.12 -26.65 -13.32
CA GLU A 33 -23.81 -27.21 -14.63
C GLU A 33 -22.91 -26.27 -15.45
N GLN A 34 -23.16 -24.96 -15.37
CA GLN A 34 -22.26 -23.96 -15.97
C GLN A 34 -20.86 -24.04 -15.36
N MET A 35 -20.77 -24.19 -14.04
CA MET A 35 -19.51 -24.38 -13.33
C MET A 35 -18.81 -25.68 -13.74
N LYS A 36 -19.55 -26.80 -13.84
CA LYS A 36 -19.00 -28.09 -14.29
C LYS A 36 -18.47 -28.03 -15.72
N ARG A 37 -19.20 -27.38 -16.64
CA ARG A 37 -18.75 -27.17 -18.02
C ARG A 37 -17.52 -26.26 -18.09
N PHE A 38 -17.49 -25.20 -17.29
CA PHE A 38 -16.33 -24.32 -17.19
C PHE A 38 -15.10 -25.08 -16.66
N GLN A 39 -15.26 -25.88 -15.61
CA GLN A 39 -14.20 -26.72 -15.05
C GLN A 39 -13.68 -27.72 -16.09
N GLN A 40 -14.56 -28.39 -16.83
CA GLN A 40 -14.18 -29.30 -17.91
C GLN A 40 -13.42 -28.58 -19.03
N ARG A 41 -13.85 -27.37 -19.41
CA ARG A 41 -13.16 -26.54 -20.41
C ARG A 41 -11.76 -26.16 -19.95
N VAL A 42 -11.61 -25.77 -18.68
CA VAL A 42 -10.31 -25.46 -18.08
C VAL A 42 -9.41 -26.70 -18.09
N LEU A 43 -9.90 -27.85 -17.62
CA LEU A 43 -9.13 -29.10 -17.63
C LEU A 43 -8.67 -29.52 -19.02
N ASN A 44 -9.56 -29.39 -20.02
CA ASN A 44 -9.21 -29.66 -21.41
C ASN A 44 -8.09 -28.73 -21.89
N LEU A 45 -8.17 -27.44 -21.57
CA LEU A 45 -7.15 -26.46 -21.95
C LEU A 45 -5.80 -26.76 -21.31
N LEU A 46 -5.76 -27.09 -20.01
CA LEU A 46 -4.53 -27.50 -19.33
C LEU A 46 -3.90 -28.75 -19.97
N LYS A 47 -4.74 -29.73 -20.33
CA LYS A 47 -4.29 -30.96 -20.99
C LYS A 47 -3.76 -30.71 -22.40
N THR A 48 -4.44 -29.87 -23.20
CA THR A 48 -4.02 -29.49 -24.55
C THR A 48 -2.68 -28.75 -24.53
N HIS A 49 -2.49 -27.84 -23.56
CA HIS A 49 -1.26 -27.04 -23.46
C HIS A 49 -0.15 -27.71 -22.63
N LYS A 50 -0.33 -28.97 -22.20
CA LYS A 50 0.65 -29.73 -21.40
C LYS A 50 1.20 -28.93 -20.21
N VAL A 51 0.33 -28.19 -19.53
CA VAL A 51 0.72 -27.40 -18.35
C VAL A 51 1.09 -28.38 -17.23
N PRO A 52 2.33 -28.36 -16.72
CA PRO A 52 2.72 -29.27 -15.64
C PRO A 52 1.88 -28.99 -14.40
N TYR A 53 1.42 -30.06 -13.74
CA TYR A 53 0.82 -29.94 -12.42
C TYR A 53 1.88 -29.44 -11.44
N SER A 54 1.49 -28.54 -10.53
CA SER A 54 2.34 -28.09 -9.43
C SER A 54 2.93 -29.31 -8.73
N THR A 55 4.25 -29.39 -8.67
CA THR A 55 4.92 -30.43 -7.86
C THR A 55 4.73 -30.08 -6.38
N LYS A 56 4.87 -31.06 -5.48
CA LYS A 56 4.80 -30.81 -4.02
C LYS A 56 5.87 -29.78 -3.58
N GLU A 57 6.98 -29.69 -4.31
CA GLU A 57 8.05 -28.71 -4.09
C GLU A 57 7.64 -27.28 -4.48
N ASP A 58 6.76 -27.13 -5.47
CA ASP A 58 6.16 -25.84 -5.84
C ASP A 58 5.09 -25.39 -4.82
N GLU A 59 4.47 -26.35 -4.11
CA GLU A 59 3.50 -26.12 -3.04
C GLU A 59 4.19 -25.57 -1.79
N ASP A 60 5.38 -26.09 -1.43
CA ASP A 60 6.25 -25.54 -0.40
C ASP A 60 6.76 -24.12 -0.76
N THR A 61 7.01 -23.87 -2.05
CA THR A 61 7.39 -22.54 -2.54
C THR A 61 6.22 -21.55 -2.47
N TYR A 62 4.99 -22.04 -2.60
CA TYR A 62 3.78 -21.24 -2.43
C TYR A 62 3.50 -20.93 -0.96
N GLU A 63 3.72 -21.89 -0.05
CA GLU A 63 3.65 -21.71 1.42
C GLU A 63 4.65 -20.66 1.93
N ASP A 64 5.87 -20.56 1.37
CA ASP A 64 6.85 -19.50 1.73
C ASP A 64 6.40 -18.09 1.28
N TYR A 65 5.46 -18.01 0.34
CA TYR A 65 4.83 -16.75 -0.11
C TYR A 65 3.50 -16.44 0.58
N LEU A 66 2.85 -17.43 1.19
CA LEU A 66 1.76 -17.19 2.13
C LEU A 66 2.36 -16.68 3.45
N LEU A 67 1.88 -15.52 3.91
CA LEU A 67 2.14 -15.15 5.29
C LEU A 67 1.42 -16.17 6.16
N SER A 68 2.19 -16.95 6.91
CA SER A 68 1.68 -17.76 8.02
C SER A 68 0.89 -16.86 8.96
N ASP A 69 -0.43 -16.98 8.91
CA ASP A 69 -1.38 -16.40 9.85
C ASP A 69 -1.46 -17.27 11.12
N ASP A 70 -0.31 -17.74 11.61
CA ASP A 70 -0.26 -18.50 12.85
C ASP A 70 0.12 -17.59 14.02
N GLU A 71 -0.91 -17.11 14.72
CA GLU A 71 -0.81 -16.30 15.94
C GLU A 71 -0.22 -17.06 17.15
N ASN A 72 0.35 -18.26 17.00
CA ASN A 72 0.86 -19.03 18.15
C ASN A 72 2.23 -19.71 17.96
N ALA A 73 3.20 -19.02 17.38
CA ALA A 73 4.61 -19.42 17.53
C ALA A 73 5.23 -18.80 18.80
N ALA A 74 5.33 -19.65 19.82
CA ALA A 74 5.86 -19.45 21.17
C ALA A 74 7.05 -18.49 21.30
N LYS A 75 6.91 -17.54 22.23
CA LYS A 75 8.04 -16.79 22.82
C LYS A 75 8.74 -17.71 23.83
N THR A 76 9.95 -18.18 23.51
CA THR A 76 10.86 -18.75 24.50
C THR A 76 12.00 -17.77 24.80
N ASN A 77 11.89 -17.22 26.01
CA ASN A 77 12.89 -16.76 26.98
C ASN A 77 14.23 -16.14 26.55
N GLY A 78 14.49 -14.96 27.13
CA GLY A 78 15.84 -14.44 27.33
C GLY A 78 15.91 -13.12 28.10
N LYS A 79 16.27 -13.23 29.39
CA LYS A 79 17.01 -12.25 30.25
C LYS A 79 16.23 -11.39 31.26
N ASN A 80 16.11 -11.96 32.46
CA ASN A 80 16.49 -11.43 33.78
C ASN A 80 16.65 -9.90 33.94
N LYS A 81 15.81 -9.33 34.82
CA LYS A 81 16.26 -8.35 35.83
C LYS A 81 15.55 -8.57 37.17
N LYS A 82 16.36 -9.00 38.15
CA LYS A 82 16.12 -9.02 39.59
C LYS A 82 15.57 -7.67 40.10
N LYS A 83 14.51 -7.70 40.91
CA LYS A 83 14.37 -6.80 42.07
C LYS A 83 13.45 -7.42 43.13
N GLN A 84 14.10 -8.08 44.09
CA GLN A 84 13.79 -8.21 45.52
C GLN A 84 12.35 -7.84 45.94
N LEU A 85 11.55 -8.88 46.22
CA LEU A 85 10.38 -8.80 47.09
C LEU A 85 10.81 -9.27 48.48
N ARG A 86 10.61 -8.39 49.48
CA ARG A 86 10.65 -8.75 50.89
C ARG A 86 9.25 -9.23 51.28
N ASN A 87 9.17 -10.42 51.85
CA ASN A 87 8.00 -10.90 52.56
C ASN A 87 7.80 -10.09 53.85
N LYS A 88 6.55 -9.77 54.17
CA LYS A 88 6.06 -9.73 55.55
C LYS A 88 4.58 -10.11 55.57
N GLU A 89 4.26 -10.88 56.58
CA GLU A 89 3.06 -11.69 56.77
C GLU A 89 1.81 -10.87 57.11
N ALA A 90 0.70 -11.60 57.13
CA ALA A 90 -0.68 -11.20 57.39
C ALA A 90 -0.89 -10.32 58.64
N ASP A 91 -1.82 -9.37 58.54
CA ASP A 91 -2.75 -9.07 59.63
C ASP A 91 -4.07 -8.51 59.07
N SER A 92 -5.16 -8.86 59.75
CA SER A 92 -6.55 -8.67 59.40
C SER A 92 -7.06 -7.31 59.89
N SER A 93 -7.23 -6.32 59.00
CA SER A 93 -8.13 -5.14 59.17
C SER A 93 -7.95 -4.12 58.03
N GLU A 94 -8.58 -4.33 56.86
CA GLU A 94 -8.23 -3.58 55.64
C GLU A 94 -9.38 -2.84 54.92
N ASP A 95 -10.50 -2.57 55.59
CA ASP A 95 -11.62 -1.85 54.95
C ASP A 95 -11.71 -0.35 55.32
N GLU A 96 -11.20 0.10 56.47
CA GLU A 96 -11.27 1.54 56.84
C GLU A 96 -10.16 2.41 56.23
N ASN A 97 -9.05 1.82 55.77
CA ASN A 97 -7.89 2.57 55.28
C ASN A 97 -7.93 2.89 53.77
N VAL A 98 -8.86 2.27 53.02
CA VAL A 98 -8.98 2.47 51.57
C VAL A 98 -9.55 3.85 51.26
N ASP A 99 -10.52 4.32 52.04
CA ASP A 99 -11.15 5.63 51.84
C ASP A 99 -10.22 6.80 52.19
N GLU A 100 -9.43 6.68 53.26
CA GLU A 100 -8.39 7.66 53.60
C GLU A 100 -7.29 7.70 52.53
N ARG A 101 -6.93 6.53 51.99
CA ARG A 101 -5.97 6.42 50.89
C ARG A 101 -6.51 7.05 49.60
N ILE A 102 -7.79 6.83 49.26
CA ILE A 102 -8.45 7.47 48.11
C ILE A 102 -8.57 8.99 48.30
N ALA A 103 -8.89 9.45 49.51
CA ALA A 103 -8.97 10.87 49.85
C ALA A 103 -7.59 11.55 49.72
N SER A 104 -6.51 10.90 50.18
CA SER A 104 -5.15 11.41 50.04
C SER A 104 -4.69 11.48 48.57
N ILE A 105 -5.10 10.52 47.72
CA ILE A 105 -4.81 10.51 46.29
C ILE A 105 -5.58 11.63 45.57
N LYS A 106 -6.86 11.84 45.90
CA LYS A 106 -7.66 12.95 45.37
C LYS A 106 -7.10 14.31 45.77
N ASN A 107 -6.64 14.46 47.02
CA ASN A 107 -6.04 15.72 47.47
C ASN A 107 -4.68 15.98 46.80
N LYS A 108 -3.84 14.95 46.61
CA LYS A 108 -2.59 15.05 45.82
C LYS A 108 -2.85 15.39 44.35
N LEU A 109 -3.98 14.95 43.76
CA LEU A 109 -4.37 15.33 42.40
C LEU A 109 -4.86 16.79 42.28
N ARG A 110 -5.58 17.30 43.29
CA ARG A 110 -6.06 18.69 43.35
C ARG A 110 -4.90 19.68 43.55
N GLN A 111 -3.93 19.34 44.40
CA GLN A 111 -2.73 20.16 44.66
C GLN A 111 -1.77 20.24 43.45
N LYS A 112 -1.82 19.28 42.51
CA LYS A 112 -1.03 19.30 41.26
C LYS A 112 -1.58 20.22 40.17
N LYS A 113 -2.76 20.81 40.33
CA LYS A 113 -3.31 21.82 39.42
C LYS A 113 -3.41 23.16 40.13
N ARG A 114 -2.26 23.84 40.31
CA ARG A 114 -2.26 25.29 40.57
C ARG A 114 -3.03 26.00 39.45
N PRO A 115 -3.81 27.06 39.73
CA PRO A 115 -4.45 27.85 38.69
C PRO A 115 -3.36 28.34 37.72
N THR A 116 -3.48 27.98 36.45
CA THR A 116 -2.54 28.38 35.41
C THR A 116 -2.55 29.90 35.31
N THR A 117 -1.43 30.54 35.65
CA THR A 117 -1.21 31.97 35.41
C THR A 117 -1.61 32.34 33.98
N GLU A 118 -2.17 33.52 33.78
CA GLU A 118 -2.70 33.98 32.47
C GLU A 118 -1.68 33.79 31.32
N LYS A 119 -0.39 33.98 31.62
CA LYS A 119 0.73 33.74 30.70
C LYS A 119 0.85 32.28 30.24
N GLN A 120 0.56 31.31 31.09
CA GLN A 120 0.53 29.89 30.72
C GLN A 120 -0.72 29.52 29.91
N GLN A 121 -1.86 30.17 30.16
CA GLN A 121 -3.08 29.99 29.38
C GLN A 121 -2.87 30.52 27.95
N LYS A 122 -2.36 31.74 27.81
CA LYS A 122 -1.96 32.34 26.51
C LYS A 122 -0.95 31.46 25.76
N ARG A 123 0.05 30.87 26.44
CA ARG A 123 0.98 29.90 25.80
C ARG A 123 0.29 28.62 25.34
N ARG A 124 -0.70 28.11 26.09
CA ARG A 124 -1.46 26.90 25.71
C ARG A 124 -2.39 27.18 24.54
N GLU A 125 -3.05 28.33 24.52
CA GLU A 125 -3.90 28.78 23.41
C GLU A 125 -3.09 29.02 22.15
N ALA A 126 -1.95 29.71 22.24
CA ALA A 126 -1.03 29.87 21.12
C ALA A 126 -0.53 28.51 20.58
N LYS A 127 -0.26 27.53 21.46
CA LYS A 127 0.10 26.17 21.04
C LYS A 127 -1.07 25.41 20.40
N LYS A 128 -2.31 25.61 20.87
CA LYS A 128 -3.53 25.05 20.26
C LYS A 128 -3.80 25.66 18.88
N LEU A 129 -3.67 26.98 18.75
CA LEU A 129 -3.78 27.73 17.49
C LEU A 129 -2.73 27.26 16.47
N LYS A 130 -1.46 27.11 16.89
CA LYS A 130 -0.39 26.56 16.03
C LYS A 130 -0.59 25.10 15.62
N ARG A 131 -1.33 24.30 16.41
CA ARG A 131 -1.68 22.89 16.11
C ARG A 131 -2.99 22.76 15.34
N SER A 132 -3.74 23.84 15.16
CA SER A 132 -4.96 23.80 14.36
C SER A 132 -4.58 23.59 12.89
N LYS A 133 -5.27 22.64 12.23
CA LYS A 133 -4.98 22.26 10.84
C LYS A 133 -5.09 23.43 9.86
N GLY A 134 -5.92 24.43 10.16
CA GLY A 134 -6.07 25.65 9.37
C GLY A 134 -4.81 26.51 9.38
N VAL A 135 -4.31 26.86 10.57
CA VAL A 135 -3.08 27.66 10.73
C VAL A 135 -1.86 26.91 10.19
N GLN A 136 -1.80 25.59 10.35
CA GLN A 136 -0.72 24.78 9.79
C GLN A 136 -0.73 24.77 8.26
N LYS A 137 -1.90 24.77 7.61
CA LYS A 137 -2.01 24.92 6.15
C LYS A 137 -1.55 26.30 5.69
N ILE A 138 -1.94 27.36 6.39
CA ILE A 138 -1.55 28.75 6.07
C ILE A 138 -0.03 28.95 6.19
N LEU A 139 0.58 28.43 7.26
CA LEU A 139 2.04 28.46 7.45
C LEU A 139 2.78 27.62 6.39
N GLN A 140 2.21 26.49 5.99
CA GLN A 140 2.79 25.66 4.93
C GLN A 140 2.65 26.29 3.55
N SER A 141 1.55 27.00 3.26
CA SER A 141 1.39 27.73 2.00
C SER A 141 2.28 28.97 1.94
N SER A 142 2.38 29.76 3.02
CA SER A 142 3.29 30.91 3.07
C SER A 142 4.76 30.48 2.95
N GLY A 143 5.14 29.39 3.63
CA GLY A 143 6.48 28.82 3.51
C GLY A 143 6.82 28.26 2.12
N LYS A 144 5.81 27.86 1.31
CA LYS A 144 6.02 27.46 -0.09
C LYS A 144 6.17 28.67 -1.01
N SER A 145 5.38 29.73 -0.80
CA SER A 145 5.51 30.97 -1.57
C SER A 145 6.87 31.63 -1.36
N LEU A 146 7.34 31.73 -0.12
CA LEU A 146 8.67 32.31 0.18
C LEU A 146 9.82 31.50 -0.45
N LYS A 147 9.70 30.17 -0.52
CA LYS A 147 10.72 29.33 -1.19
C LYS A 147 10.73 29.56 -2.70
N ASN A 148 9.56 29.69 -3.32
CA ASN A 148 9.45 29.96 -4.75
C ASN A 148 10.00 31.36 -5.11
N GLU A 149 9.74 32.34 -4.25
CA GLU A 149 10.28 33.70 -4.40
C GLU A 149 11.80 33.73 -4.24
N ASN A 150 12.34 33.06 -3.22
CA ASN A 150 13.79 32.94 -3.03
C ASN A 150 14.48 32.22 -4.20
N VAL A 151 13.84 31.20 -4.80
CA VAL A 151 14.34 30.54 -6.01
C VAL A 151 14.32 31.50 -7.21
N LYS A 152 13.28 32.34 -7.33
CA LYS A 152 13.20 33.35 -8.39
C LYS A 152 14.28 34.42 -8.20
N GLN A 153 14.49 34.90 -6.98
CA GLN A 153 15.54 35.87 -6.66
C GLN A 153 16.95 35.27 -6.82
N GLN A 154 17.18 34.01 -6.44
CA GLN A 154 18.45 33.32 -6.73
C GLN A 154 18.73 33.18 -8.23
N LYS A 155 17.70 32.90 -9.05
CA LYS A 155 17.86 32.86 -10.51
C LYS A 155 18.20 34.22 -11.12
N LEU A 156 17.70 35.31 -10.52
CA LEU A 156 18.06 36.67 -10.91
C LEU A 156 19.46 37.06 -10.41
N LYS A 157 19.85 36.65 -9.19
CA LYS A 157 21.17 36.89 -8.61
C LYS A 157 22.29 36.09 -9.29
N ASN A 158 21.99 34.90 -9.80
CA ASN A 158 22.94 34.03 -10.51
C ASN A 158 23.10 34.39 -12.00
N GLY A 159 22.68 35.59 -12.43
CA GLY A 159 23.14 36.19 -13.69
C GLY A 159 22.66 35.52 -14.99
N PHE A 160 21.49 34.87 -15.03
CA PHE A 160 20.95 34.30 -16.27
C PHE A 160 20.19 35.32 -17.16
N VAL A 161 20.43 36.61 -16.97
CA VAL A 161 19.98 37.66 -17.89
C VAL A 161 21.18 38.58 -18.11
N LYS A 162 22.03 38.19 -19.08
CA LYS A 162 23.05 39.08 -19.62
C LYS A 162 22.34 40.01 -20.61
N LEU A 163 22.00 41.19 -20.12
CA LEU A 163 21.68 42.35 -20.94
C LEU A 163 23.03 42.94 -21.35
N GLU A 164 23.46 42.73 -22.60
CA GLU A 164 24.57 43.51 -23.16
C GLU A 164 24.22 44.05 -24.54
N LYS A 165 24.50 45.35 -24.65
CA LYS A 165 24.42 46.19 -25.84
C LYS A 165 25.88 46.45 -26.27
N HIS A 166 26.16 46.22 -27.55
CA HIS A 166 27.28 46.68 -28.39
C HIS A 166 28.71 46.14 -28.11
N VAL A 167 29.36 45.50 -29.11
CA VAL A 167 30.29 46.09 -30.11
C VAL A 167 31.07 44.95 -30.80
N ASN A 168 31.10 44.98 -32.14
CA ASN A 168 32.03 44.42 -33.14
C ASN A 168 33.04 43.31 -32.77
N GLY A 169 33.13 42.30 -33.64
CA GLY A 169 34.35 41.50 -33.84
C GLY A 169 34.05 40.05 -34.19
N GLU A 170 34.48 39.63 -35.38
CA GLU A 170 34.25 38.34 -36.02
C GLU A 170 34.81 37.14 -35.24
N THR A 171 34.12 35.99 -35.31
CA THR A 171 34.62 34.69 -35.82
C THR A 171 33.65 33.55 -35.46
N GLU A 172 33.18 32.87 -36.51
CA GLU A 172 32.83 31.45 -36.65
C GLU A 172 31.90 30.68 -35.67
N ASP A 173 31.17 29.76 -36.30
CA ASP A 173 30.46 28.59 -35.78
C ASP A 173 29.00 28.71 -35.32
N SER A 174 28.14 28.53 -36.32
CA SER A 174 26.77 27.99 -36.30
C SER A 174 26.28 27.41 -34.96
N LYS A 175 25.52 28.22 -34.22
CA LYS A 175 24.67 27.73 -33.12
C LYS A 175 23.29 28.38 -33.13
N GLU A 176 22.68 28.43 -34.31
CA GLU A 176 21.26 28.74 -34.47
C GLU A 176 20.53 27.52 -35.01
N GLN A 177 19.99 26.71 -34.10
CA GLN A 177 18.77 25.90 -34.31
C GLN A 177 18.46 25.10 -33.05
N ILE A 178 17.84 25.76 -32.08
CA ILE A 178 16.94 25.07 -31.14
C ILE A 178 15.60 25.75 -31.28
N GLN A 179 14.80 25.29 -32.26
CA GLN A 179 13.41 25.66 -32.31
C GLN A 179 12.69 25.09 -31.08
N PRO A 180 11.76 25.84 -30.46
CA PRO A 180 10.91 25.29 -29.42
C PRO A 180 10.10 24.11 -29.98
N VAL A 181 10.28 22.93 -29.41
CA VAL A 181 9.55 21.71 -29.80
C VAL A 181 8.05 21.99 -29.67
N LYS A 182 7.35 22.05 -30.81
CA LYS A 182 5.89 22.15 -30.87
C LYS A 182 5.31 20.86 -30.27
N VAL A 183 4.75 20.95 -29.07
CA VAL A 183 4.12 19.81 -28.40
C VAL A 183 2.77 19.54 -29.07
N GLN A 184 2.69 18.47 -29.87
CA GLN A 184 1.45 18.02 -30.49
C GLN A 184 0.51 17.43 -29.41
N PRO A 185 -0.81 17.66 -29.49
CA PRO A 185 -1.76 17.01 -28.61
C PRO A 185 -1.73 15.49 -28.82
N VAL A 186 -1.59 14.73 -27.72
CA VAL A 186 -1.57 13.26 -27.76
C VAL A 186 -3.01 12.76 -27.83
N TYR A 187 -3.29 12.01 -28.89
CA TYR A 187 -4.59 11.37 -29.12
C TYR A 187 -4.54 9.90 -28.70
N ASN A 188 -5.62 9.40 -28.10
CA ASN A 188 -5.81 7.97 -27.87
C ASN A 188 -6.10 7.22 -29.19
N GLU A 189 -6.16 5.88 -29.14
CA GLU A 189 -6.55 5.01 -30.28
C GLU A 189 -7.91 5.41 -30.89
N GLU A 190 -8.79 6.05 -30.12
CA GLU A 190 -10.07 6.59 -30.58
C GLU A 190 -10.00 8.05 -31.10
N ALA A 191 -8.80 8.57 -31.39
CA ALA A 191 -8.57 9.95 -31.87
C ALA A 191 -9.17 11.05 -30.95
N LYS A 192 -9.31 10.79 -29.65
CA LYS A 192 -9.72 11.78 -28.64
C LYS A 192 -8.50 12.39 -27.95
N ILE A 193 -8.48 13.71 -27.79
CA ILE A 193 -7.43 14.44 -27.04
C ILE A 193 -7.53 14.03 -25.56
N VAL A 194 -6.48 13.42 -25.03
CA VAL A 194 -6.47 12.98 -23.63
C VAL A 194 -5.55 13.84 -22.79
N TYR A 195 -6.17 14.65 -21.92
CA TYR A 195 -5.51 15.54 -20.97
C TYR A 195 -4.90 14.81 -19.76
N SER A 196 -4.55 13.53 -19.89
CA SER A 196 -3.88 12.81 -18.82
C SER A 196 -2.41 13.22 -18.80
N LYS A 197 -1.90 13.68 -17.65
CA LYS A 197 -0.49 14.07 -17.43
C LYS A 197 0.49 12.88 -17.49
N ILE A 198 0.04 11.76 -18.02
CA ILE A 198 0.76 10.50 -18.16
C ILE A 198 0.86 10.26 -19.65
N ASP A 199 2.04 10.53 -20.22
CA ASP A 199 2.36 10.13 -21.58
C ASP A 199 2.39 8.59 -21.64
N PHE A 200 1.35 7.99 -22.22
CA PHE A 200 1.32 6.56 -22.55
C PHE A 200 2.06 6.26 -23.85
N ALA A 201 2.32 7.28 -24.67
CA ALA A 201 3.20 7.21 -25.81
C ALA A 201 4.66 7.28 -25.31
N ALA A 202 5.25 6.12 -25.06
CA ALA A 202 6.68 5.99 -24.89
C ALA A 202 7.39 6.66 -26.08
N ASN A 203 8.06 7.79 -25.84
CA ASN A 203 8.96 8.39 -26.81
C ASN A 203 9.94 7.30 -27.32
N PRO A 204 9.94 6.96 -28.62
CA PRO A 204 10.87 5.99 -29.21
C PRO A 204 12.28 6.59 -29.30
N GLY A 205 12.89 6.86 -28.15
CA GLY A 205 14.16 7.58 -28.03
C GLY A 205 14.56 7.89 -26.58
N THR A 206 13.63 7.84 -25.62
CA THR A 206 14.02 7.89 -24.21
C THR A 206 14.62 6.55 -23.83
N LYS A 207 15.95 6.47 -23.78
CA LYS A 207 16.69 5.29 -23.29
C LYS A 207 15.99 4.74 -22.06
N ALA A 208 15.42 3.54 -22.17
CA ALA A 208 14.77 2.87 -21.06
C ALA A 208 15.77 2.88 -19.90
N LYS A 209 15.42 3.57 -18.81
CA LYS A 209 16.30 3.61 -17.63
C LYS A 209 16.41 2.18 -17.17
N LYS A 210 17.57 1.55 -17.40
CA LYS A 210 17.87 0.19 -16.94
C LYS A 210 17.42 0.10 -15.50
N SER A 211 16.38 -0.72 -15.26
CA SER A 211 15.81 -0.90 -13.94
C SER A 211 16.95 -1.26 -13.01
N HIS A 212 17.09 -0.52 -11.91
CA HIS A 212 18.16 -0.78 -10.97
C HIS A 212 18.02 -2.20 -10.43
N GLN A 213 19.05 -3.03 -10.62
CA GLN A 213 19.11 -4.38 -10.09
C GLN A 213 18.79 -4.38 -8.59
N ASN A 214 18.15 -5.47 -8.13
CA ASN A 214 17.77 -5.57 -6.74
C ASN A 214 19.02 -5.61 -5.84
N PRO A 215 19.05 -4.84 -4.74
CA PRO A 215 20.24 -4.77 -3.88
C PRO A 215 20.57 -6.11 -3.22
N LYS A 216 19.60 -7.03 -3.10
CA LYS A 216 19.82 -8.40 -2.64
C LYS A 216 20.59 -9.23 -3.67
N GLU A 217 20.20 -9.15 -4.94
CA GLU A 217 20.86 -9.88 -6.04
C GLU A 217 22.29 -9.37 -6.23
N ILE A 218 22.51 -8.05 -6.18
CA ILE A 218 23.86 -7.48 -6.26
C ILE A 218 24.73 -7.99 -5.10
N LEU A 219 24.19 -8.02 -3.88
CA LEU A 219 24.91 -8.55 -2.72
C LEU A 219 25.22 -10.05 -2.86
N LYS A 220 24.31 -10.84 -3.46
CA LYS A 220 24.52 -12.26 -3.75
C LYS A 220 25.68 -12.42 -4.74
N LYS A 221 25.62 -11.73 -5.89
CA LYS A 221 26.69 -11.75 -6.90
C LYS A 221 28.05 -11.42 -6.31
N LEU A 222 28.15 -10.37 -5.47
CA LEU A 222 29.40 -10.00 -4.82
C LEU A 222 29.94 -11.07 -3.86
N LYS A 223 29.05 -11.81 -3.19
CA LYS A 223 29.44 -12.94 -2.34
C LYS A 223 29.94 -14.10 -3.20
N ASP A 224 29.17 -14.47 -4.21
CA ASP A 224 29.49 -15.58 -5.12
C ASP A 224 30.84 -15.33 -5.80
N THR A 225 31.09 -14.10 -6.30
CA THR A 225 32.40 -13.74 -6.89
C THR A 225 33.54 -13.81 -5.89
N ARG A 226 33.29 -13.42 -4.62
CA ARG A 226 34.31 -13.47 -3.57
C ARG A 226 34.60 -14.92 -3.15
N GLN A 227 33.57 -15.75 -3.09
CA GLN A 227 33.69 -17.18 -2.81
C GLN A 227 34.51 -17.85 -3.90
N HIS A 228 34.17 -17.62 -5.18
CA HIS A 228 34.91 -18.19 -6.30
C HIS A 228 36.40 -17.81 -6.28
N ILE A 229 36.72 -16.53 -5.99
CA ILE A 229 38.12 -16.09 -5.87
C ILE A 229 38.81 -16.75 -4.66
N ASN A 230 38.10 -16.95 -3.56
CA ASN A 230 38.66 -17.61 -2.38
C ASN A 230 38.89 -19.11 -2.64
N GLU A 231 37.96 -19.79 -3.30
CA GLU A 231 38.08 -21.20 -3.69
C GLU A 231 39.32 -21.43 -4.57
N LEU A 232 39.55 -20.57 -5.56
CA LEU A 232 40.76 -20.64 -6.40
C LEU A 232 42.05 -20.41 -5.60
N LYS A 233 42.02 -19.53 -4.58
CA LYS A 233 43.17 -19.33 -3.68
C LYS A 233 43.42 -20.53 -2.79
N GLU A 234 42.36 -21.17 -2.29
CA GLU A 234 42.44 -22.37 -1.46
C GLU A 234 42.95 -23.58 -2.26
N GLN A 235 42.63 -23.65 -3.55
CA GLN A 235 43.13 -24.67 -4.48
C GLN A 235 44.62 -24.48 -4.88
N GLY A 236 45.26 -23.38 -4.46
CA GLY A 236 46.66 -23.07 -4.77
C GLY A 236 46.88 -22.28 -6.07
N ASP A 237 45.82 -22.01 -6.83
CA ASP A 237 45.85 -21.23 -8.08
C ASP A 237 45.83 -19.72 -7.79
N THR A 238 46.83 -19.22 -7.04
CA THR A 238 46.87 -17.83 -6.59
C THR A 238 47.03 -16.82 -7.73
N GLU A 239 47.73 -17.20 -8.81
CA GLU A 239 47.96 -16.35 -9.98
C GLU A 239 46.66 -16.11 -10.76
N LYS A 240 45.93 -17.18 -11.10
CA LYS A 240 44.61 -17.08 -11.75
C LYS A 240 43.62 -16.27 -10.92
N ALA A 241 43.64 -16.45 -9.60
CA ALA A 241 42.80 -15.67 -8.70
C ALA A 241 43.13 -14.15 -8.73
N ALA A 242 44.41 -13.79 -8.88
CA ALA A 242 44.85 -12.41 -9.02
C ALA A 242 44.47 -11.82 -10.39
N GLU A 243 44.60 -12.59 -11.46
CA GLU A 243 44.15 -12.21 -12.81
C GLU A 243 42.66 -11.91 -12.83
N ILE A 244 41.82 -12.80 -12.28
CA ILE A 244 40.36 -12.59 -12.19
C ILE A 244 40.03 -11.33 -11.37
N GLN A 245 40.75 -11.08 -10.27
CA GLN A 245 40.57 -9.86 -9.49
C GLN A 245 40.89 -8.60 -10.30
N ASN A 246 41.99 -8.62 -11.06
CA ASN A 246 42.41 -7.53 -11.93
C ASN A 246 41.39 -7.30 -13.05
N ASP A 247 40.95 -8.36 -13.73
CA ASP A 247 39.94 -8.28 -14.78
C ASP A 247 38.62 -7.68 -14.30
N ILE A 248 38.17 -8.08 -13.10
CA ILE A 248 36.98 -7.50 -12.47
C ILE A 248 37.20 -6.01 -12.16
N ALA A 249 38.38 -5.63 -11.68
CA ALA A 249 38.72 -4.24 -11.39
C ALA A 249 38.73 -3.38 -12.66
N TRP A 250 39.32 -3.88 -13.76
CA TRP A 250 39.33 -3.21 -15.05
C TRP A 250 37.94 -3.08 -15.65
N LYS A 251 37.13 -4.15 -15.65
CA LYS A 251 35.73 -4.09 -16.10
C LYS A 251 34.94 -3.03 -15.33
N LYS A 252 35.11 -2.94 -14.01
CA LYS A 252 34.48 -1.90 -13.18
C LYS A 252 34.97 -0.49 -13.52
N ALA A 253 36.24 -0.32 -13.87
CA ALA A 253 36.78 0.97 -14.30
C ALA A 253 36.17 1.39 -15.65
N PHE A 254 36.13 0.49 -16.63
CA PHE A 254 35.48 0.73 -17.93
C PHE A 254 34.00 1.06 -17.78
N ASP A 255 33.24 0.32 -16.96
CA ASP A 255 31.83 0.62 -16.72
C ASP A 255 31.64 2.03 -16.13
N LYS A 256 32.52 2.48 -15.23
CA LYS A 256 32.48 3.84 -14.69
C LYS A 256 32.78 4.90 -15.76
N ILE A 257 33.74 4.64 -16.64
CA ILE A 257 34.11 5.54 -17.76
C ILE A 257 32.95 5.65 -18.76
N GLU A 258 32.28 4.53 -19.08
CA GLU A 258 31.06 4.50 -19.92
C GLU A 258 29.88 5.25 -19.28
N GLY A 259 29.98 5.64 -18.01
CA GLY A 259 28.94 6.34 -17.25
C GLY A 259 27.92 5.40 -16.61
N LYS A 260 28.16 4.09 -16.58
CA LYS A 260 27.35 3.14 -15.82
C LYS A 260 27.61 3.31 -14.32
N LYS A 261 26.53 3.35 -13.54
CA LYS A 261 26.60 3.49 -12.08
C LYS A 261 26.89 2.14 -11.42
N VAL A 262 28.16 1.87 -11.13
CA VAL A 262 28.59 0.68 -10.37
C VAL A 262 28.20 0.85 -8.89
N LYS A 263 27.46 -0.11 -8.32
CA LYS A 263 26.85 -0.01 -6.97
C LYS A 263 27.19 -1.20 -6.09
N ASP A 264 28.48 -1.44 -5.90
CA ASP A 264 28.97 -2.69 -5.31
C ASP A 264 29.28 -2.59 -3.80
N ASP A 265 29.00 -1.46 -3.16
CA ASP A 265 29.31 -1.25 -1.74
C ASP A 265 28.42 -2.11 -0.83
N THR A 266 29.01 -3.16 -0.24
CA THR A 266 28.30 -4.12 0.63
C THR A 266 27.54 -3.46 1.78
N LYS A 267 28.15 -2.47 2.45
CA LYS A 267 27.53 -1.71 3.56
C LYS A 267 26.32 -0.90 3.09
N LEU A 268 26.39 -0.28 1.91
CA LEU A 268 25.29 0.50 1.35
C LEU A 268 24.16 -0.39 0.84
N LEU A 269 24.49 -1.52 0.21
CA LEU A 269 23.52 -2.53 -0.24
C LEU A 269 22.72 -3.09 0.95
N GLN A 270 23.39 -3.44 2.05
CA GLN A 270 22.73 -3.88 3.27
C GLN A 270 21.80 -2.81 3.86
N LYS A 271 22.25 -1.53 3.89
CA LYS A 271 21.41 -0.41 4.32
C LYS A 271 20.19 -0.23 3.42
N ALA A 272 20.35 -0.35 2.11
CA ALA A 272 19.26 -0.28 1.14
C ALA A 272 18.22 -1.40 1.36
N ILE A 273 18.68 -2.63 1.62
CA ILE A 273 17.81 -3.76 1.98
C ILE A 273 17.04 -3.47 3.27
N LYS A 274 17.72 -2.99 4.32
CA LYS A 274 17.07 -2.60 5.59
C LYS A 274 16.02 -1.51 5.39
N LYS A 275 16.33 -0.49 4.59
CA LYS A 275 15.40 0.60 4.27
C LYS A 275 14.15 0.07 3.55
N ARG A 276 14.30 -0.77 2.52
CA ARG A 276 13.17 -1.41 1.83
C ARG A 276 12.31 -2.25 2.78
N LYS A 277 12.94 -3.02 3.70
CA LYS A 277 12.20 -3.79 4.72
C LYS A 277 11.37 -2.88 5.63
N VAL A 278 11.95 -1.76 6.10
CA VAL A 278 11.23 -0.77 6.94
C VAL A 278 10.06 -0.15 6.18
N GLU A 279 10.27 0.25 4.93
CA GLU A 279 9.21 0.82 4.07
C GLU A 279 8.05 -0.18 3.89
N LYS A 280 8.35 -1.46 3.62
CA LYS A 280 7.33 -2.50 3.51
C LYS A 280 6.58 -2.73 4.82
N ARG A 281 7.27 -2.71 5.98
CA ARG A 281 6.62 -2.81 7.29
C ARG A 281 5.69 -1.63 7.56
N VAL A 282 6.13 -0.40 7.25
CA VAL A 282 5.29 0.80 7.40
C VAL A 282 4.10 0.75 6.46
N ALA A 283 4.28 0.26 5.23
CA ALA A 283 3.19 0.05 4.29
C ALA A 283 2.18 -0.98 4.83
N LYS A 284 2.64 -2.16 5.28
CA LYS A 284 1.79 -3.19 5.88
C LYS A 284 0.98 -2.64 7.05
N LYS A 285 1.62 -1.88 7.96
CA LYS A 285 0.93 -1.22 9.06
C LYS A 285 -0.14 -0.23 8.58
N LYS A 286 0.19 0.65 7.62
CA LYS A 286 -0.80 1.59 7.07
C LYS A 286 -1.99 0.90 6.40
N TRP A 287 -1.77 -0.26 5.78
CA TRP A 287 -2.83 -1.04 5.15
C TRP A 287 -3.72 -1.75 6.18
N THR A 288 -3.14 -2.33 7.23
CA THR A 288 -3.89 -2.92 8.35
C THR A 288 -4.70 -1.85 9.09
N ASP A 289 -4.09 -0.72 9.47
CA ASP A 289 -4.78 0.42 10.09
C ASP A 289 -5.98 0.91 9.23
N ARG A 290 -5.86 0.86 7.89
CA ARG A 290 -6.96 1.23 6.98
C ARG A 290 -8.09 0.20 6.98
N LYS A 291 -7.77 -1.10 6.96
CA LYS A 291 -8.76 -2.18 7.03
C LYS A 291 -9.55 -2.09 8.34
N GLU A 292 -8.84 -2.01 9.46
CA GLU A 292 -9.45 -1.86 10.80
C GLU A 292 -10.35 -0.63 10.87
N LYS A 293 -9.91 0.50 10.30
CA LYS A 293 -10.73 1.71 10.26
C LYS A 293 -12.02 1.51 9.45
N VAL A 294 -11.94 0.85 8.30
CA VAL A 294 -13.10 0.56 7.45
C VAL A 294 -14.09 -0.35 8.19
N GLU A 295 -13.59 -1.42 8.80
CA GLU A 295 -14.40 -2.36 9.60
C GLU A 295 -15.06 -1.66 10.80
N HIS A 296 -14.30 -0.85 11.53
CA HIS A 296 -14.83 -0.03 12.62
C HIS A 296 -15.92 0.94 12.13
N ASP A 297 -15.72 1.62 11.00
CA ASP A 297 -16.71 2.55 10.45
C ASP A 297 -17.99 1.81 10.00
N ILE A 298 -17.87 0.59 9.44
CA ILE A 298 -19.01 -0.27 9.12
C ILE A 298 -19.74 -0.68 10.39
N ALA A 299 -19.03 -1.24 11.38
CA ALA A 299 -19.60 -1.68 12.65
C ALA A 299 -20.31 -0.53 13.39
N LYS A 300 -19.71 0.66 13.40
CA LYS A 300 -20.31 1.86 13.99
C LYS A 300 -21.63 2.26 13.31
N ARG A 301 -21.70 2.19 11.97
CA ARG A 301 -22.95 2.46 11.24
C ARG A 301 -24.02 1.41 11.54
N GLN A 302 -23.64 0.14 11.58
CA GLN A 302 -24.57 -0.94 11.91
C GLN A 302 -25.09 -0.82 13.35
N LYS A 303 -24.22 -0.54 14.32
CA LYS A 303 -24.61 -0.29 15.72
C LYS A 303 -25.60 0.87 15.81
N LYS A 304 -25.33 1.99 15.14
CA LYS A 304 -26.26 3.14 15.09
C LYS A 304 -27.60 2.77 14.46
N ARG A 305 -27.61 1.92 13.43
CA ARG A 305 -28.85 1.42 12.82
C ARG A 305 -29.64 0.57 13.80
N GLN A 306 -28.98 -0.35 14.50
CA GLN A 306 -29.61 -1.21 15.50
C GLN A 306 -30.21 -0.39 16.66
N GLU A 307 -29.45 0.56 17.21
CA GLU A 307 -29.92 1.47 18.26
C GLU A 307 -31.16 2.26 17.83
N ASN A 308 -31.19 2.73 16.56
CA ASN A 308 -32.35 3.43 16.01
C ASN A 308 -33.58 2.51 15.83
N LEU A 309 -33.37 1.26 15.41
CA LEU A 309 -34.45 0.27 15.28
C LEU A 309 -35.01 -0.11 16.66
N ASP A 310 -34.14 -0.33 17.64
CA ASP A 310 -34.52 -0.63 19.02
C ASP A 310 -35.29 0.54 19.64
N LYS A 311 -34.83 1.78 19.42
CA LYS A 311 -35.55 2.99 19.84
C LYS A 311 -36.94 3.04 19.20
N ARG A 312 -37.06 2.82 17.88
CA ARG A 312 -38.36 2.78 17.20
C ARG A 312 -39.27 1.67 17.75
N SER A 313 -38.72 0.50 18.06
CA SER A 313 -39.46 -0.62 18.65
C SER A 313 -39.98 -0.28 20.05
N LYS A 314 -39.12 0.27 20.93
CA LYS A 314 -39.50 0.75 22.26
C LYS A 314 -40.54 1.86 22.19
N ASP A 315 -40.37 2.85 21.31
CA ASP A 315 -41.31 3.94 21.12
C ASP A 315 -42.69 3.43 20.65
N LYS A 316 -42.73 2.43 19.75
CA LYS A 316 -43.98 1.77 19.35
C LYS A 316 -44.67 1.10 20.54
N LYS A 317 -43.93 0.36 21.39
CA LYS A 317 -44.46 -0.27 22.61
C LYS A 317 -45.01 0.77 23.59
N ILE A 318 -44.24 1.83 23.86
CA ILE A 318 -44.65 2.94 24.73
C ILE A 318 -45.90 3.63 24.18
N LYS A 319 -45.97 3.91 22.87
CA LYS A 319 -47.17 4.50 22.25
C LYS A 319 -48.40 3.60 22.38
N LYS A 320 -48.24 2.28 22.24
CA LYS A 320 -49.33 1.31 22.46
C LYS A 320 -49.82 1.34 23.91
N LEU A 321 -48.90 1.30 24.89
CA LEU A 321 -49.22 1.40 26.32
C LEU A 321 -49.95 2.70 26.64
N LYS A 322 -49.44 3.85 26.17
CA LYS A 322 -50.09 5.16 26.36
C LYS A 322 -51.51 5.21 25.77
N LYS A 323 -51.72 4.63 24.57
CA LYS A 323 -53.04 4.56 23.95
C LYS A 323 -54.01 3.67 24.73
N ALA A 324 -53.54 2.54 25.27
CA ALA A 324 -54.37 1.63 26.04
C ALA A 324 -54.73 2.20 27.41
N SER A 325 -53.78 2.86 28.10
CA SER A 325 -54.04 3.63 29.32
C SER A 325 -55.08 4.76 29.08
N LYS A 326 -54.94 5.56 28.01
CA LYS A 326 -55.93 6.61 27.68
C LYS A 326 -57.34 6.06 27.41
N LYS A 327 -57.45 4.80 26.97
CA LYS A 327 -58.74 4.11 26.75
C LYS A 327 -59.24 3.35 27.97
N GLY A 328 -58.63 3.54 29.15
CA GLY A 328 -59.00 2.84 30.39
C GLY A 328 -58.70 1.34 30.40
N ARG A 329 -57.98 0.81 29.39
CA ARG A 329 -57.64 -0.62 29.27
C ARG A 329 -56.41 -1.04 30.07
N ILE A 330 -55.66 -0.08 30.62
CA ILE A 330 -54.50 -0.33 31.48
C ILE A 330 -54.60 0.62 32.66
N ILE A 331 -54.74 0.07 33.87
CA ILE A 331 -54.75 0.79 35.13
C ILE A 331 -53.30 0.89 35.59
N ALA A 332 -52.77 2.10 35.73
CA ALA A 332 -51.43 2.31 36.26
C ALA A 332 -51.48 2.18 37.78
N GLY A 333 -50.97 1.08 38.34
CA GLY A 333 -50.87 0.89 39.79
C GLY A 333 -51.22 -0.50 40.33
N TYR A 334 -51.48 -1.50 39.49
CA TYR A 334 -51.60 -2.91 39.89
C TYR A 334 -50.83 -3.80 38.92
#